data_AF-A0A925Q1Q8-F1
#
_entry.id   AF-A0A925Q1Q8-F1
#
_cell.length_a   1.000
_cell.length_b   1.000
_cell.length_c   1.000
_cell.angle_alpha   90.00
_cell.angle_beta   90.00
_cell.angle_gamma   90.00
#
_symmetry.space_group_name_H-M   'P 1'
#
loop_
_entity.id
_entity.type
_entity.pdbx_description
1 polymer ?
#
loop_
_entity_poly.entity_id
_entity_poly.type
_entity_poly.pdbx_seq_one_letter_code
_entity_poly.pdbx_strand_id
1 'polypeptide(L)'
;MSVVERIEEEASRWFAVRDTRGNAANEPDFDRWLDADIRHRVAFLKLEAGWQRAERLRELKPLDRGADPDLLKVHRRPWPMAIAASAALFSLAVGAWVYVEYFRWHHYETLVGGFSRVKLDDGSIIDLNTNSAVRVRLGSVREVQLERGEGRFEVAPDRARPFVVTA
;
A
#
# COMPACT_ATOMS: atom_id res chain seq x y z
N MET A 1 -21.62 8.80 30.83
CA MET A 1 -21.34 10.25 30.89
C MET A 1 -20.62 10.55 32.19
N SER A 2 -19.42 11.10 32.14
CA SER A 2 -18.64 11.39 33.35
C SER A 2 -19.20 12.59 34.11
N VAL A 3 -18.89 12.73 35.41
CA VAL A 3 -19.31 13.91 36.20
C VAL A 3 -18.77 15.20 35.59
N VAL A 4 -17.56 15.17 35.03
CA VAL A 4 -16.93 16.32 34.36
C VAL A 4 -17.69 16.69 33.09
N GLU A 5 -18.02 15.70 32.26
CA GLU A 5 -18.74 15.89 30.99
C GLU A 5 -20.13 16.50 31.21
N ARG A 6 -20.84 16.08 32.26
CA ARG A 6 -22.14 16.68 32.65
C ARG A 6 -22.00 18.16 33.06
N ILE A 7 -20.95 18.49 33.81
CA ILE A 7 -20.68 19.87 34.25
C ILE A 7 -20.33 20.76 33.05
N GLU A 8 -19.58 20.25 32.08
CA GLU A 8 -19.24 20.97 30.84
C GLU A 8 -20.46 21.19 29.94
N GLU A 9 -21.36 20.21 29.87
CA GLU A 9 -22.63 20.34 29.14
C GLU A 9 -23.55 21.39 29.80
N GLU A 10 -23.68 21.36 31.12
CA GLU A 10 -24.44 22.36 31.88
C GLU A 10 -23.84 23.77 31.73
N ALA A 11 -22.51 23.90 31.78
CA ALA A 11 -21.81 25.16 31.54
C ALA A 11 -22.10 25.71 30.14
N SER A 12 -22.08 24.84 29.12
CA SER A 12 -22.36 25.20 27.73
C SER A 12 -23.79 25.70 27.55
N ARG A 13 -24.75 25.04 28.21
CA ARG A 13 -26.17 25.44 28.21
C ARG A 13 -26.36 26.82 28.84
N TRP A 14 -25.77 27.05 30.02
CA TRP A 14 -25.83 28.34 30.69
C TRP A 14 -25.19 29.46 29.87
N PHE A 15 -24.07 29.17 29.21
CA PHE A 15 -23.42 30.14 28.33
C PHE A 15 -24.27 30.52 27.12
N ALA A 16 -24.91 29.55 26.45
CA ALA A 16 -25.79 29.80 25.31
C ALA A 16 -27.02 30.67 25.68
N VAL A 17 -27.58 30.46 26.88
CA VAL A 17 -28.68 31.29 27.40
C VAL A 17 -28.22 32.73 27.63
N ARG A 18 -27.01 32.93 28.16
CA ARG A 18 -26.45 34.25 28.46
C ARG A 18 -26.04 35.03 27.22
N ASP A 19 -25.46 34.36 26.22
CA ASP A 19 -25.05 34.97 24.95
C ASP A 19 -26.27 35.47 24.14
N THR A 20 -27.35 34.68 24.12
CA THR A 20 -28.56 35.02 23.34
C THR A 20 -29.47 36.07 24.00
N ARG A 21 -29.52 36.14 25.34
CA ARG A 21 -30.42 37.04 26.07
C ARG A 21 -29.76 38.35 26.52
N GLY A 22 -28.44 38.50 26.32
CA GLY A 22 -27.67 39.62 26.86
C GLY A 22 -27.65 39.61 28.39
N ASN A 23 -27.03 40.63 29.00
CA ASN A 23 -26.88 40.77 30.46
C ASN A 23 -28.22 41.09 31.19
N ALA A 24 -29.35 40.61 30.67
CA ALA A 24 -30.66 40.72 31.27
C ALA A 24 -30.92 39.50 32.17
N ALA A 25 -30.84 39.79 33.48
CA ALA A 25 -31.21 38.97 34.63
C ALA A 25 -30.09 38.09 35.22
N ASN A 26 -29.62 38.51 36.39
CA ASN A 26 -29.06 37.64 37.42
C ASN A 26 -30.05 36.51 37.67
N GLU A 27 -29.88 35.39 36.97
CA GLU A 27 -30.73 34.23 37.12
C GLU A 27 -30.30 33.55 38.43
N PRO A 28 -31.12 33.60 39.50
CA PRO A 28 -30.73 33.06 40.80
C PRO A 28 -30.42 31.56 40.75
N ASP A 29 -30.89 30.87 39.71
CA ASP A 29 -30.58 29.48 39.43
C ASP A 29 -29.17 29.29 38.84
N PHE A 30 -28.66 30.27 38.08
CA PHE A 30 -27.27 30.27 37.61
C PHE A 30 -26.29 30.52 38.77
N ASP A 31 -26.57 31.50 39.62
CA ASP A 31 -25.75 31.76 40.81
C ASP A 31 -25.75 30.55 41.75
N ARG A 32 -26.92 29.94 41.98
CA ARG A 32 -27.04 28.70 42.73
C ARG A 32 -26.24 27.56 42.09
N TRP A 33 -26.26 27.46 40.75
CA TRP A 33 -25.47 26.46 40.03
C TRP A 33 -23.96 26.71 40.14
N LEU A 34 -23.52 27.97 40.08
CA LEU A 34 -22.12 28.35 40.27
C LEU A 34 -21.62 28.12 41.70
N ASP A 35 -22.49 28.32 42.70
CA ASP A 35 -22.19 28.15 44.12
C ASP A 35 -22.29 26.69 44.60
N ALA A 36 -22.99 25.83 43.84
CA ALA A 36 -23.13 24.42 44.17
C ALA A 36 -21.79 23.65 44.19
N ASP A 37 -20.85 24.01 43.30
CA ASP A 37 -19.54 23.37 43.22
C ASP A 37 -18.50 24.28 42.52
N ILE A 38 -17.28 24.33 43.05
CA ILE A 38 -16.16 25.07 42.44
C ILE A 38 -15.89 24.64 40.99
N ARG A 39 -16.15 23.37 40.66
CA ARG A 39 -15.97 22.80 39.32
C ARG A 39 -16.91 23.41 38.27
N HIS A 40 -18.12 23.81 38.67
CA HIS A 40 -19.08 24.48 37.79
C HIS A 40 -18.54 25.85 37.37
N ARG A 41 -17.99 26.59 38.34
CA ARG A 41 -17.34 27.89 38.10
C ARG A 41 -16.13 27.78 37.19
N VAL A 42 -15.28 26.79 37.43
CA VAL A 42 -14.12 26.53 36.58
C VAL A 42 -14.53 26.16 35.15
N ALA A 43 -15.56 25.32 34.98
CA ALA A 43 -16.06 24.95 33.66
C ALA A 43 -16.63 26.16 32.89
N PHE A 44 -17.42 27.01 33.56
CA PHE A 44 -17.98 28.22 32.95
C PHE A 44 -16.89 29.22 32.54
N LEU A 45 -15.92 29.51 33.43
CA LEU A 45 -14.81 30.43 33.14
C LEU A 45 -13.93 29.93 31.98
N LYS A 46 -13.69 28.62 31.88
CA LYS A 46 -12.96 28.05 30.73
C LYS A 46 -13.67 28.34 29.42
N LEU A 47 -14.98 28.19 29.41
CA LEU A 47 -15.80 28.37 28.22
C LEU A 47 -15.87 29.86 27.82
N GLU A 48 -16.07 30.77 28.77
CA GLU A 48 -16.00 32.22 28.56
C GLU A 48 -14.63 32.67 28.03
N ALA A 49 -13.54 32.17 28.61
CA ALA A 49 -12.19 32.50 28.16
C ALA A 49 -11.87 31.92 26.77
N GLY A 50 -12.49 30.80 26.39
CA GLY A 50 -12.44 30.27 25.03
C GLY A 50 -13.19 31.16 24.05
N TRP A 51 -14.39 31.60 24.42
CA TRP A 51 -15.23 32.47 23.60
C TRP A 51 -14.60 33.83 23.33
N GLN A 52 -14.07 34.51 24.35
CA GLN A 52 -13.39 35.80 24.19
C GLN A 52 -12.15 35.73 23.27
N ARG A 53 -11.46 34.57 23.24
CA ARG A 53 -10.35 34.35 22.29
C ARG A 53 -10.88 34.22 20.87
N ALA A 54 -11.99 33.52 20.67
CA ALA A 54 -12.64 33.39 19.37
C ALA A 54 -13.19 34.73 18.86
N GLU A 55 -13.76 35.57 19.73
CA GLU A 55 -14.22 36.91 19.37
C GLU A 55 -13.07 37.82 18.92
N ARG A 56 -11.93 37.81 19.63
CA ARG A 56 -10.73 38.53 19.18
C ARG A 56 -10.23 38.06 17.81
N LEU A 57 -10.31 36.76 17.53
CA LEU A 57 -9.99 36.24 16.19
C LEU A 57 -10.99 36.70 15.13
N ARG A 58 -12.26 36.89 15.48
CA ARG A 58 -13.30 37.44 14.59
C ARG A 58 -13.02 38.92 14.27
N GLU A 59 -12.56 39.69 15.24
CA GLU A 59 -12.19 41.10 15.08
C GLU A 59 -10.93 41.31 14.23
N LEU A 60 -10.03 40.33 14.18
CA LEU A 60 -8.81 40.37 13.37
C LEU A 60 -9.05 40.15 11.87
N LYS A 61 -10.31 39.99 11.42
CA LYS A 61 -10.63 39.72 10.02
C LYS A 61 -11.13 40.99 9.30
N PRO A 62 -10.49 41.45 8.20
CA PRO A 62 -11.19 42.28 7.23
C PRO A 62 -12.21 41.40 6.50
N LEU A 63 -13.48 41.49 6.88
CA LEU A 63 -14.61 40.75 6.28
C LEU A 63 -15.00 41.25 4.88
N ASP A 64 -14.04 41.75 4.09
CA ASP A 64 -14.30 42.34 2.76
C ASP A 64 -13.46 41.73 1.64
N ARG A 65 -12.61 40.73 1.96
CA ARG A 65 -12.08 39.83 0.93
C ARG A 65 -12.81 38.52 1.07
N GLY A 66 -13.79 38.30 0.19
CA GLY A 66 -14.42 37.00 0.00
C GLY A 66 -13.34 35.91 -0.02
N ALA A 67 -13.65 34.76 0.59
CA ALA A 67 -12.72 33.65 0.65
C ALA A 67 -12.16 33.40 -0.76
N ASP A 68 -10.85 33.51 -0.93
CA ASP A 68 -10.20 33.33 -2.22
C ASP A 68 -10.50 31.89 -2.68
N PRO A 69 -11.29 31.71 -3.77
CA PRO A 69 -11.67 30.38 -4.23
C PRO A 69 -10.46 29.55 -4.67
N ASP A 70 -9.31 30.18 -4.95
CA ASP A 70 -8.07 29.47 -5.26
C ASP A 70 -7.44 28.78 -4.04
N LEU A 71 -7.64 29.30 -2.82
CA LEU A 71 -7.18 28.65 -1.58
C LEU A 71 -8.01 27.41 -1.23
N LEU A 72 -9.20 27.25 -1.82
CA LEU A 72 -10.08 26.09 -1.65
C LEU A 72 -9.88 25.03 -2.75
N LYS A 73 -9.04 25.29 -3.76
CA LYS A 73 -8.71 24.30 -4.79
C LYS A 73 -7.77 23.25 -4.21
N VAL A 74 -8.35 22.14 -3.74
CA VAL A 74 -7.58 20.92 -3.49
C VAL A 74 -6.99 20.46 -4.83
N HIS A 75 -5.69 20.70 -5.02
CA HIS A 75 -4.94 20.16 -6.14
C HIS A 75 -4.97 18.63 -6.04
N ARG A 76 -5.92 17.99 -6.73
CA ARG A 76 -5.96 16.53 -6.84
C ARG A 76 -4.78 16.10 -7.68
N ARG A 77 -3.67 15.84 -6.99
CA ARG A 77 -2.45 15.25 -7.52
C ARG A 77 -2.85 14.02 -8.38
N PRO A 78 -2.30 13.83 -9.60
CA PRO A 78 -2.73 12.79 -10.54
C PRO A 78 -2.23 11.39 -10.15
N TRP A 79 -2.53 10.98 -8.90
CA TRP A 79 -2.21 9.65 -8.38
C TRP A 79 -2.85 8.50 -9.16
N PRO A 80 -4.05 8.59 -9.79
CA PRO A 80 -4.57 7.44 -10.53
C PRO A 80 -3.72 7.10 -11.77
N MET A 81 -3.09 8.10 -12.41
CA MET A 81 -2.19 7.86 -13.53
C MET A 81 -0.84 7.27 -13.09
N ALA A 82 -0.32 7.69 -11.94
CA ALA A 82 0.91 7.14 -11.37
C ALA A 82 0.74 5.66 -10.96
N ILE A 83 -0.41 5.31 -10.37
CA ILE A 83 -0.73 3.93 -9.99
C ILE A 83 -0.87 3.06 -11.25
N ALA A 84 -1.59 3.51 -12.27
CA ALA A 84 -1.76 2.77 -13.51
C ALA A 84 -0.41 2.52 -14.23
N ALA A 85 0.45 3.54 -14.32
CA ALA A 85 1.78 3.39 -14.91
C ALA A 85 2.66 2.40 -14.13
N SER A 86 2.62 2.43 -12.80
CA SER A 86 3.37 1.50 -11.95
C SER A 86 2.92 0.04 -12.13
N ALA A 87 1.61 -0.21 -12.27
CA ALA A 87 1.06 -1.53 -12.50
C ALA A 87 1.42 -2.09 -13.88
N ALA A 88 1.47 -1.23 -14.90
CA ALA A 88 1.90 -1.60 -16.25
C ALA A 88 3.39 -1.97 -16.29
N LEU A 89 4.25 -1.16 -15.66
CA LEU A 89 5.69 -1.46 -15.52
C LEU A 89 5.94 -2.75 -14.74
N PHE A 90 5.21 -2.97 -13.64
CA PHE A 90 5.33 -4.20 -12.87
C PHE A 90 4.89 -5.43 -13.69
N SER A 91 3.75 -5.35 -14.36
CA SER A 91 3.27 -6.44 -15.24
C SER A 91 4.27 -6.76 -16.35
N LEU A 92 4.89 -5.74 -16.95
CA LEU A 92 5.91 -5.93 -17.97
C LEU A 92 7.17 -6.59 -17.40
N ALA A 93 7.63 -6.16 -16.21
CA ALA A 93 8.79 -6.74 -15.55
C ALA A 93 8.56 -8.22 -15.18
N VAL A 94 7.38 -8.55 -14.64
CA VAL A 94 6.99 -9.94 -14.33
C VAL A 94 6.91 -10.77 -15.61
N GLY A 95 6.28 -10.24 -16.67
CA GLY A 95 6.19 -10.91 -17.96
C GLY A 95 7.56 -11.18 -18.57
N ALA A 96 8.48 -10.20 -18.54
CA ALA A 96 9.85 -10.37 -19.01
C ALA A 96 10.63 -11.40 -18.18
N TRP A 97 10.47 -11.41 -16.87
CA TRP A 97 11.10 -12.39 -15.99
C TRP A 97 10.61 -13.83 -16.29
N VAL A 98 9.29 -14.02 -16.41
CA VAL A 98 8.71 -15.33 -16.79
C VAL A 98 9.18 -15.76 -18.18
N TYR A 99 9.21 -14.83 -19.13
CA TYR A 99 9.68 -15.10 -20.49
C TYR A 99 11.13 -15.59 -20.48
N VAL A 100 12.03 -14.87 -19.80
CA VAL A 100 13.44 -15.28 -19.69
C VAL A 100 13.55 -16.66 -19.05
N GLU A 101 12.85 -16.92 -17.94
CA GLU A 101 12.97 -18.22 -17.26
C GLU A 101 12.42 -19.38 -18.11
N TYR A 102 11.38 -19.15 -18.90
CA TYR A 102 10.84 -20.16 -19.83
C TYR A 102 11.82 -20.45 -20.98
N PHE A 103 12.36 -19.41 -21.63
CA PHE A 103 13.28 -19.55 -22.76
C PHE A 103 14.70 -19.99 -22.37
N ARG A 104 15.03 -20.05 -21.07
CA ARG A 104 16.30 -20.65 -20.60
C ARG A 104 16.35 -22.16 -20.78
N TRP A 105 15.20 -22.83 -20.91
CA TRP A 105 15.12 -24.25 -21.17
C TRP A 105 15.07 -24.54 -22.66
N HIS A 106 16.07 -25.26 -23.16
CA HIS A 106 16.10 -25.78 -24.52
C HIS A 106 15.38 -27.12 -24.55
N HIS A 107 14.35 -27.23 -25.39
CA HIS A 107 13.52 -28.43 -25.49
C HIS A 107 13.96 -29.23 -26.72
N TYR A 108 14.17 -30.54 -26.54
CA TYR A 108 14.47 -31.46 -27.63
C TYR A 108 13.52 -32.66 -27.53
N GLU A 109 12.90 -32.99 -28.66
CA GLU A 109 11.95 -34.09 -28.73
C GLU A 109 12.17 -34.94 -29.98
N THR A 110 11.81 -36.21 -29.88
CA THR A 110 11.78 -37.16 -30.99
C THR A 110 10.38 -37.77 -31.10
N LEU A 111 9.92 -37.96 -32.34
CA LEU A 111 8.69 -38.69 -32.62
C LEU A 111 8.90 -40.21 -32.46
N VAL A 112 7.81 -40.98 -32.52
CA VAL A 112 7.87 -42.44 -32.54
C VAL A 112 8.66 -42.91 -33.78
N GLY A 113 9.66 -43.77 -33.58
CA GLY A 113 10.61 -44.21 -34.59
C GLY A 113 11.75 -43.23 -34.88
N GLY A 114 11.76 -42.07 -34.22
CA GLY A 114 12.80 -41.04 -34.38
C GLY A 114 14.04 -41.29 -33.52
N PHE A 115 15.18 -40.78 -33.99
CA PHE A 115 16.43 -40.71 -33.23
C PHE A 115 17.04 -39.32 -33.45
N SER A 116 17.62 -38.74 -32.41
CA SER A 116 18.27 -37.43 -32.52
C SER A 116 19.55 -37.37 -31.70
N ARG A 117 20.61 -36.86 -32.30
CA ARG A 117 21.88 -36.56 -31.64
C ARG A 117 22.04 -35.05 -31.54
N VAL A 118 22.05 -34.52 -30.33
CA VAL A 118 22.12 -33.09 -30.03
C VAL A 118 23.44 -32.78 -29.37
N LYS A 119 24.19 -31.83 -29.93
CA LYS A 119 25.39 -31.27 -29.29
C LYS A 119 24.98 -30.03 -28.49
N LEU A 120 25.28 -30.03 -27.20
CA LEU A 120 25.01 -28.93 -26.28
C LEU A 120 26.12 -27.87 -26.31
N ASP A 121 25.82 -26.66 -25.85
CA ASP A 121 26.77 -25.54 -25.82
C ASP A 121 27.96 -25.76 -24.88
N ASP A 122 27.83 -26.62 -23.87
CA ASP A 122 28.94 -27.02 -22.99
C ASP A 122 29.86 -28.09 -23.62
N GLY A 123 29.53 -28.55 -24.83
CA GLY A 123 30.24 -29.61 -25.55
C GLY A 123 29.75 -31.03 -25.26
N SER A 124 28.81 -31.20 -24.32
CA SER A 124 28.18 -32.50 -24.06
C SER A 124 27.28 -32.93 -25.23
N ILE A 125 27.03 -34.23 -25.37
CA ILE A 125 26.17 -34.79 -26.42
C ILE A 125 25.01 -35.56 -25.78
N ILE A 126 23.81 -35.34 -26.30
CA ILE A 126 22.61 -36.12 -25.95
C ILE A 126 22.18 -36.94 -27.17
N ASP A 127 22.11 -38.25 -27.00
CA ASP A 127 21.51 -39.17 -27.95
C ASP A 127 20.11 -39.54 -27.46
N LEU A 128 19.07 -39.08 -28.15
CA LEU A 128 17.66 -39.33 -27.84
C LEU A 128 17.13 -40.49 -28.69
N ASN A 129 16.50 -41.46 -28.01
CA ASN A 129 15.83 -42.58 -28.65
C ASN A 129 14.41 -42.19 -29.11
N THR A 130 13.65 -43.15 -29.63
CA THR A 130 12.25 -42.96 -30.05
C THR A 130 11.37 -42.38 -28.94
N ASN A 131 10.42 -41.51 -29.30
CA ASN A 131 9.40 -40.95 -28.41
C ASN A 131 9.96 -40.31 -27.11
N SER A 132 11.09 -39.63 -27.23
CA SER A 132 11.79 -39.04 -26.09
C SER A 132 11.63 -37.53 -26.05
N ALA A 133 11.58 -36.95 -24.85
CA ALA A 133 11.48 -35.52 -24.63
C ALA A 133 12.40 -35.12 -23.48
N VAL A 134 13.23 -34.11 -23.71
CA VAL A 134 14.20 -33.61 -22.75
C VAL A 134 14.21 -32.09 -22.75
N ARG A 135 14.38 -31.50 -21.56
CA ARG A 135 14.65 -30.08 -21.39
C ARG A 135 16.02 -29.87 -20.79
N VAL A 136 16.78 -28.94 -21.36
CA VAL A 136 18.16 -28.66 -20.98
C VAL A 136 18.31 -27.21 -20.57
N ARG A 137 18.93 -26.95 -19.42
CA ARG A 137 19.32 -25.61 -18.97
C ARG A 137 20.77 -25.62 -18.56
N LEU A 138 21.59 -24.85 -19.28
CA LEU A 138 23.02 -24.71 -19.01
C LEU A 138 23.26 -23.37 -18.29
N GLY A 139 23.51 -23.44 -16.98
CA GLY A 139 23.83 -22.28 -16.15
C GLY A 139 25.05 -22.54 -15.28
N SER A 140 24.97 -22.14 -14.01
CA SER A 140 25.95 -22.53 -12.97
C SER A 140 25.94 -24.04 -12.72
N VAL A 141 24.79 -24.68 -12.93
CA VAL A 141 24.60 -26.13 -13.00
C VAL A 141 24.13 -26.47 -14.40
N ARG A 142 24.53 -27.64 -14.91
CA ARG A 142 24.08 -28.18 -16.19
C ARG A 142 22.94 -29.14 -15.91
N GLU A 143 21.73 -28.65 -16.02
CA GLU A 143 20.52 -29.39 -15.68
C GLU A 143 19.88 -29.99 -16.93
N VAL A 144 19.54 -31.27 -16.85
CA VAL A 144 18.83 -32.00 -17.89
C VAL A 144 17.65 -32.72 -17.25
N GLN A 145 16.44 -32.43 -17.75
CA GLN A 145 15.21 -33.10 -17.33
C GLN A 145 14.74 -34.01 -18.45
N LEU A 146 14.76 -35.33 -18.23
CA LEU A 146 14.18 -36.31 -19.14
C LEU A 146 12.69 -36.46 -18.81
N GLU A 147 11.83 -35.82 -19.59
CA GLU A 147 10.39 -35.82 -19.33
C GLU A 147 9.70 -37.10 -19.83
N ARG A 148 10.27 -37.71 -20.86
CA ARG A 148 9.77 -38.95 -21.45
C ARG A 148 10.85 -39.68 -22.24
N GLY A 149 10.75 -41.00 -22.28
CA GLY A 149 11.54 -41.86 -23.18
C GLY A 149 12.93 -42.15 -22.62
N GLU A 150 13.93 -42.16 -23.49
CA GLU A 150 15.28 -42.57 -23.17
C GLU A 150 16.31 -41.65 -23.83
N GLY A 151 17.32 -41.26 -23.06
CA GLY A 151 18.45 -40.47 -23.52
C GLY A 151 19.76 -41.04 -23.00
N ARG A 152 20.77 -41.11 -23.88
CA ARG A 152 22.16 -41.38 -23.49
C ARG A 152 22.92 -40.06 -23.48
N PHE A 153 23.69 -39.83 -22.43
CA PHE A 153 24.42 -38.59 -22.19
C PHE A 153 25.93 -38.84 -22.24
N GLU A 154 26.62 -38.16 -23.16
CA GLU A 154 28.08 -38.09 -23.19
C GLU A 154 28.51 -36.72 -22.64
N VAL A 155 28.91 -36.70 -21.37
CA VAL A 155 29.11 -35.46 -20.61
C VAL A 155 30.53 -34.93 -20.80
N ALA A 156 30.63 -33.67 -21.25
CA ALA A 156 31.91 -32.97 -21.33
C ALA A 156 32.51 -32.74 -19.93
N PRO A 157 33.81 -32.97 -19.71
CA PRO A 157 34.45 -32.76 -18.41
C PRO A 157 34.41 -31.28 -17.98
N ASP A 158 33.74 -31.00 -16.87
CA ASP A 158 33.73 -29.68 -16.22
C ASP A 158 33.45 -29.89 -14.72
N ARG A 159 34.47 -29.65 -13.88
CA ARG A 159 34.37 -29.83 -12.42
C ARG A 159 33.68 -28.65 -11.72
N ALA A 160 33.63 -27.48 -12.34
CA ALA A 160 33.06 -26.29 -11.74
C ALA A 160 31.53 -26.27 -11.86
N ARG A 161 30.99 -26.91 -12.91
CA ARG A 161 29.55 -26.98 -13.17
C ARG A 161 29.10 -28.44 -13.20
N PRO A 162 28.44 -28.99 -12.17
CA PRO A 162 27.98 -30.37 -12.19
C PRO A 162 26.93 -30.59 -13.29
N PHE A 163 26.90 -31.82 -13.85
CA PHE A 163 25.90 -32.26 -14.82
C PHE A 163 24.88 -33.13 -14.11
N VAL A 164 23.64 -32.67 -14.02
CA VAL A 164 22.57 -33.29 -13.24
C VAL A 164 21.44 -33.70 -14.18
N VAL A 165 21.07 -34.97 -14.12
CA VAL A 165 19.96 -35.53 -14.87
C VAL A 165 18.85 -35.91 -13.89
N THR A 166 17.63 -35.46 -14.15
CA THR A 166 16.42 -35.84 -13.42
C THR A 166 15.39 -36.41 -14.41
N ALA A 167 14.60 -37.40 -13.98
CA ALA A 167 13.55 -38.03 -14.78
C ALA A 167 12.27 -38.16 -13.96
#